data_AF-A0A7Y2TZ18-F1
#
_entry.id   AF-A0A7Y2TZ18-F1
#
_cell.length_a   1.000
_cell.length_b   1.000
_cell.length_c   1.000
_cell.angle_alpha   90.00
_cell.angle_beta   90.00
_cell.angle_gamma   90.00
#
_symmetry.space_group_name_H-M   'P 1'
#
loop_
_entity.id
_entity.type
_entity.pdbx_description
1 polymer ?
#
loop_
_entity_poly.entity_id
_entity_poly.type
_entity_poly.pdbx_seq_one_letter_code
_entity_poly.pdbx_strand_id
1 'polypeptide(L)'
;DPEKEKTITASAQQSAIDYNVFEGKHVKGLPRFTLTRGHVAVHDGDIRTEEGHGKFVRREANNPVNKALSSWKELTSPRPVERTGIPATGV
;
A
#
# COMPACT_ATOMS: atom_id res chain seq x y z
N ASP A 1 0.55 2.82 -22.29
CA ASP A 1 1.19 3.09 -23.57
C ASP A 1 2.56 3.70 -23.29
N PRO A 2 3.65 2.92 -23.47
CA PRO A 2 5.01 3.40 -23.23
C PRO A 2 5.41 4.54 -24.17
N GLU A 3 4.74 4.72 -25.31
CA GLU A 3 5.09 5.75 -26.30
C GLU A 3 4.27 7.04 -26.13
N LYS A 4 3.22 7.02 -25.30
CA LYS A 4 2.42 8.22 -25.03
C LYS A 4 3.15 9.12 -24.05
N GLU A 5 3.22 10.41 -24.37
CA GLU A 5 3.96 11.41 -23.61
C GLU A 5 3.08 12.58 -23.20
N LYS A 6 3.45 13.25 -22.10
CA LYS A 6 2.87 14.56 -21.73
C LYS A 6 3.82 15.34 -20.82
N THR A 7 3.66 16.65 -20.82
CA THR A 7 4.14 17.50 -19.72
C THR A 7 3.06 17.57 -18.64
N ILE A 8 3.42 17.32 -17.40
CA ILE A 8 2.51 17.46 -16.27
C ILE A 8 2.26 18.94 -16.00
N THR A 9 0.99 19.33 -16.00
CA THR A 9 0.56 20.69 -15.67
C THR A 9 -0.66 20.66 -14.75
N ALA A 10 -0.79 21.68 -13.90
CA ALA A 10 -1.96 21.89 -13.05
C ALA A 10 -3.23 22.12 -13.88
N SER A 11 -3.11 22.76 -15.04
CA SER A 11 -4.25 23.03 -15.94
C SER A 11 -4.92 21.78 -16.51
N ALA A 12 -4.21 20.64 -16.56
CA ALA A 12 -4.68 19.39 -17.15
C ALA A 12 -4.83 18.25 -16.11
N GLN A 13 -4.79 18.58 -14.82
CA GLN A 13 -4.88 17.58 -13.75
C GLN A 13 -6.32 17.26 -13.36
N GLN A 14 -6.51 16.09 -12.72
CA GLN A 14 -7.80 15.70 -12.15
C GLN A 14 -7.98 16.18 -10.70
N SER A 15 -6.89 16.59 -10.04
CA SER A 15 -6.96 17.17 -8.70
C SER A 15 -7.71 18.50 -8.76
N ALA A 16 -8.57 18.76 -7.77
CA ALA A 16 -9.35 19.99 -7.67
C ALA A 16 -8.54 21.22 -7.22
N ILE A 17 -7.26 21.04 -6.87
CA ILE A 17 -6.36 22.14 -6.46
C ILE A 17 -5.77 22.86 -7.68
N ASP A 18 -5.16 24.02 -7.45
CA ASP A 18 -4.72 24.97 -8.48
C ASP A 18 -3.21 24.90 -8.83
N TYR A 19 -2.44 24.01 -8.19
CA TYR A 19 -1.03 23.78 -8.49
C TYR A 19 -0.70 22.28 -8.63
N ASN A 20 0.49 21.99 -9.15
CA ASN A 20 1.04 20.64 -9.18
C ASN A 20 2.52 20.66 -8.77
N VAL A 21 2.92 19.82 -7.82
CA VAL A 21 4.34 19.73 -7.40
C VAL A 21 5.25 19.16 -8.49
N PHE A 22 4.68 18.55 -9.53
CA PHE A 22 5.36 18.03 -10.70
C PHE A 22 5.17 18.93 -11.93
N GLU A 23 4.80 20.20 -11.76
CA GLU A 23 4.62 21.16 -12.85
C GLU A 23 5.83 21.18 -13.80
N GLY A 24 5.56 21.14 -15.10
CA GLY A 24 6.58 21.20 -16.14
C GLY A 24 7.41 19.92 -16.33
N LYS A 25 7.15 18.85 -15.57
CA LYS A 25 7.86 17.56 -15.74
C LYS A 25 7.32 16.83 -16.96
N HIS A 26 8.18 16.57 -17.94
CA HIS A 26 7.88 15.69 -19.08
C HIS A 26 7.95 14.23 -18.64
N VAL A 27 6.93 13.45 -19.03
CA VAL A 27 6.87 12.02 -18.76
C VAL A 27 6.51 11.26 -20.03
N LYS A 28 7.14 10.09 -20.18
CA LYS A 28 6.86 9.10 -21.21
C LYS A 28 6.31 7.83 -20.56
N GLY A 29 5.24 7.29 -21.11
CA GLY A 29 4.52 6.16 -20.55
C GLY A 29 3.28 6.59 -19.79
N LEU A 30 2.11 6.53 -20.46
CA LEU A 30 0.82 6.91 -19.85
C LEU A 30 -0.21 5.76 -19.90
N PRO A 31 -1.13 5.68 -18.92
CA PRO A 31 -2.21 4.70 -18.97
C PRO A 31 -3.09 4.90 -20.21
N ARG A 32 -3.24 3.84 -21.01
CA ARG A 32 -4.23 3.83 -22.12
C ARG A 32 -5.59 3.38 -21.61
N PHE A 33 -5.60 2.39 -20.73
CA PHE A 33 -6.79 1.94 -20.02
C PHE A 33 -6.46 1.79 -18.55
N THR A 34 -7.35 2.26 -17.67
CA THR A 34 -7.29 1.96 -16.24
C THR A 34 -8.58 1.24 -15.86
N LEU A 35 -8.45 0.01 -15.37
CA LEU A 35 -9.59 -0.81 -15.00
C LEU A 35 -9.73 -0.88 -13.48
N THR A 36 -10.96 -0.79 -13.01
CA THR A 36 -11.32 -1.02 -11.60
C THR A 36 -12.47 -2.00 -11.53
N ARG A 37 -12.21 -3.20 -10.98
CA ARG A 37 -13.19 -4.31 -10.90
C ARG A 37 -13.87 -4.64 -12.24
N GLY A 38 -13.12 -4.55 -13.34
CA GLY A 38 -13.61 -4.80 -14.71
C GLY A 38 -14.21 -3.59 -15.44
N HIS A 39 -14.47 -2.48 -14.74
CA HIS A 39 -14.94 -1.23 -15.35
C HIS A 39 -13.78 -0.42 -15.92
N VAL A 40 -13.91 0.09 -17.15
CA VAL A 40 -12.90 0.95 -17.80
C VAL A 40 -13.12 2.40 -17.36
N ALA A 41 -12.45 2.81 -16.28
CA ALA A 41 -12.62 4.13 -15.67
C ALA A 41 -11.79 5.23 -16.35
N VAL A 42 -10.71 4.87 -17.06
CA VAL A 42 -9.94 5.79 -17.90
C VAL A 42 -9.73 5.14 -19.25
N HIS A 43 -10.04 5.88 -20.31
CA HIS A 43 -9.90 5.44 -21.70
C HIS A 43 -9.15 6.49 -22.52
N ASP A 44 -7.85 6.28 -22.70
CA ASP A 44 -6.97 7.10 -23.52
C ASP A 44 -6.93 8.60 -23.15
N GLY A 45 -7.13 8.92 -21.86
CA GLY A 45 -7.23 10.28 -21.34
C GLY A 45 -8.67 10.74 -21.09
N ASP A 46 -9.66 10.04 -21.64
CA ASP A 46 -11.07 10.22 -21.30
C ASP A 46 -11.38 9.63 -19.91
N ILE A 47 -12.10 10.40 -19.10
CA ILE A 47 -12.39 10.06 -17.70
C ILE A 47 -13.83 9.58 -17.62
N ARG A 48 -13.99 8.28 -17.33
CA ARG A 48 -15.28 7.55 -17.29
C ARG A 48 -15.54 6.99 -15.91
N THR A 49 -15.22 7.76 -14.87
CA THR A 49 -15.39 7.34 -13.48
C THR A 49 -16.85 7.37 -13.07
N GLU A 50 -17.24 6.44 -12.20
CA GLU A 50 -18.58 6.36 -11.62
C GLU A 50 -18.50 6.60 -10.11
N GLU A 51 -19.20 7.62 -9.63
CA GLU A 51 -19.29 7.90 -8.20
C GLU A 51 -19.92 6.71 -7.47
N GLY A 52 -19.35 6.33 -6.32
CA GLY A 52 -19.81 5.16 -5.57
C GLY A 52 -19.41 3.80 -6.14
N HIS A 53 -18.70 3.72 -7.29
CA HIS A 53 -18.15 2.45 -7.78
C HIS A 53 -17.08 1.87 -6.84
N GLY A 54 -16.39 2.71 -6.07
CA GLY A 54 -15.47 2.22 -5.04
C GLY A 54 -16.19 1.38 -3.99
N LYS A 55 -15.61 0.24 -3.61
CA LYS A 55 -16.09 -0.57 -2.47
C LYS A 55 -15.00 -0.63 -1.40
N PHE A 56 -15.41 -0.67 -0.14
CA PHE A 56 -14.49 -0.90 0.97
C PHE A 56 -13.80 -2.27 0.84
N VAL A 57 -12.47 -2.28 0.99
CA VAL A 57 -11.67 -3.51 1.00
C VAL A 57 -11.27 -3.81 2.44
N ARG A 58 -11.93 -4.80 3.05
CA ARG A 58 -11.56 -5.28 4.38
C ARG A 58 -10.19 -5.95 4.33
N ARG A 59 -9.36 -5.70 5.33
CA ARG A 59 -8.04 -6.34 5.50
C ARG A 59 -8.04 -7.24 6.72
N GLU A 60 -7.51 -8.44 6.58
CA GLU A 60 -7.34 -9.36 7.69
C GLU A 60 -6.10 -9.00 8.51
N ALA A 61 -6.12 -9.32 9.80
CA ALA A 61 -4.97 -9.19 10.69
C ALA A 61 -3.96 -10.32 10.45
N ASN A 62 -2.81 -10.27 11.12
CA ASN A 62 -1.79 -11.31 11.11
C ASN A 62 -1.32 -11.67 9.70
N ASN A 63 -0.94 -10.64 8.95
CA ASN A 63 -0.32 -10.80 7.64
C ASN A 63 0.97 -11.67 7.74
N PRO A 64 1.51 -12.16 6.62
CA PRO A 64 2.65 -13.08 6.63
C PRO A 64 3.87 -12.59 7.43
N VAL A 65 4.16 -11.29 7.43
CA VAL A 65 5.27 -10.72 8.23
C VAL A 65 5.02 -10.81 9.74
N ASN A 66 3.79 -10.62 10.20
CA ASN A 66 3.44 -10.81 11.60
C ASN A 66 3.58 -12.29 12.01
N LYS A 67 3.12 -13.21 11.17
CA LYS A 67 3.29 -14.66 11.42
C LYS A 67 4.76 -15.03 11.53
N ALA A 68 5.58 -14.56 10.59
CA ALA A 68 7.03 -14.78 10.61
C ALA A 68 7.67 -14.21 11.90
N LEU A 69 7.26 -13.01 12.32
CA LEU A 69 7.74 -12.41 13.57
C LEU A 69 7.35 -13.25 14.79
N SER A 70 6.11 -13.72 14.88
CA SER A 70 5.66 -14.57 16.00
C SER A 70 6.46 -15.87 16.08
N SER A 71 6.64 -16.57 14.96
CA SER A 71 7.47 -17.78 14.91
C SER A 71 8.93 -17.51 15.30
N TRP A 72 9.50 -16.39 14.84
CA TRP A 72 10.85 -15.99 15.23
C TRP A 72 10.96 -15.74 16.73
N LYS A 73 10.00 -15.00 17.30
CA LYS A 73 9.98 -14.71 18.73
C LYS A 73 9.81 -15.96 19.57
N GLU A 74 8.98 -16.90 19.14
CA GLU A 74 8.84 -18.21 19.79
C GLU A 74 10.16 -18.99 19.77
N LEU A 75 10.82 -19.08 18.62
CA LEU A 75 12.10 -19.77 18.47
C LEU A 75 13.20 -19.16 19.35
N THR A 76 13.26 -17.83 19.42
CA THR A 76 14.29 -17.10 20.18
C THR A 76 13.87 -16.74 21.61
N SER A 77 12.77 -17.29 22.11
CA SER A 77 12.29 -16.96 23.45
C SER A 77 13.28 -17.46 24.51
N PRO A 78 13.77 -16.60 25.42
CA PRO A 78 14.70 -17.02 26.46
C PRO A 78 14.04 -18.05 27.37
N ARG A 79 14.79 -19.12 27.70
CA ARG A 79 14.32 -20.21 28.56
C ARG A 79 14.95 -20.09 29.95
N PRO A 80 14.18 -20.26 31.04
CA PRO A 80 14.73 -20.28 32.39
C PRO A 80 15.61 -21.52 32.57
N VAL A 81 16.59 -21.42 33.47
CA VAL A 81 17.37 -22.59 33.92
C VAL A 81 16.56 -23.31 35.00
N GLU A 82 16.17 -24.55 34.75
CA GLU A 82 15.51 -25.40 35.73
C GLU A 82 16.48 -25.75 36.86
N ARG A 83 16.05 -25.54 38.12
CA ARG A 83 16.86 -25.82 39.32
C ARG A 83 16.03 -26.59 40.34
N THR A 84 16.62 -27.64 40.91
CA THR A 84 16.07 -28.39 42.05
C THR A 84 16.77 -27.97 43.34
N GLY A 85 16.05 -27.87 44.45
CA GLY A 85 16.63 -27.48 45.76
C GLY A 85 16.95 -26.00 45.87
N ILE A 86 16.05 -25.12 45.40
CA ILE A 86 16.18 -23.66 45.56
C ILE A 86 16.30 -23.35 47.06
N PRO A 87 17.38 -22.69 47.52
CA PRO A 87 17.60 -22.41 48.94
C PRO A 87 16.47 -21.59 49.54
N ALA A 88 16.16 -21.83 50.82
CA ALA A 88 15.27 -20.97 51.59
C ALA A 88 15.80 -19.53 51.61
N THR A 89 14.91 -18.55 51.46
CA THR A 89 15.29 -17.14 51.39
C THR A 89 14.79 -16.40 52.62
N GLY A 90 15.61 -15.50 53.17
CA GLY A 90 15.21 -14.54 54.20
C GLY A 90 15.26 -15.08 55.64
N VAL A 91 15.33 -14.16 56.61
CA VAL A 91 15.30 -14.40 58.06
C VAL A 91 13.88 -14.53 58.59
#